data_AF-K1LZA9-F1
#
_entry.id   AF-K1LZA9-F1
#
_cell.length_a   1.000
_cell.length_b   1.000
_cell.length_c   1.000
_cell.angle_alpha   90.00
_cell.angle_beta   90.00
_cell.angle_gamma   90.00
#
_symmetry.space_group_name_H-M   'P 1'
#
loop_
_entity.id
_entity.type
_entity.pdbx_description
1 polymer ?
#
loop_
_entity_poly.entity_id
_entity_poly.type
_entity_poly.pdbx_seq_one_letter_code
_entity_poly.pdbx_strand_id
1 'polypeptide(L)'
;MENYKIGNLKYLQHIDRMKIGPRREPLMEHVKHCPGCRDCIMWQAVLKQKAELLDHQELAGGISRGQAYAMRTTHTIQYYYPEGDEIRNPDGSLNKNVYLKLKNVDRGGSEDKKGGGFTDPDIFQYFHINSGESGKFKHENFPEWRDKDKRTEYLDGDGYDAIKQYNEKYGEHKTTRVKRDLKFH
;
A
#
# COMPACT_ATOMS: atom_id res chain seq x y z
N MET A 1 -9.25 -4.71 16.92
CA MET A 1 -9.02 -3.25 16.97
C MET A 1 -8.64 -2.78 15.57
N GLU A 2 -9.63 -2.77 14.68
CA GLU A 2 -9.56 -2.15 13.36
C GLU A 2 -10.14 -0.75 13.53
N ASN A 3 -9.35 0.31 13.34
CA ASN A 3 -9.82 1.69 13.04
C ASN A 3 -8.70 2.76 12.94
N TYR A 4 -7.41 2.41 12.95
CA TYR A 4 -6.34 3.40 12.80
C TYR A 4 -5.86 3.51 11.35
N LYS A 5 -6.67 4.10 10.48
CA LYS A 5 -6.24 4.46 9.12
C LYS A 5 -6.46 5.96 8.91
N ILE A 6 -5.45 6.62 8.32
CA ILE A 6 -5.40 8.03 7.88
C ILE A 6 -5.14 9.08 9.00
N GLY A 7 -5.54 8.83 10.26
CA GLY A 7 -5.17 9.71 11.39
C GLY A 7 -3.71 9.65 11.88
N ASN A 8 -2.91 8.72 11.35
CA ASN A 8 -1.69 8.25 12.02
C ASN A 8 -0.46 9.17 11.93
N LEU A 9 -0.24 9.98 10.88
CA LEU A 9 0.99 10.79 10.82
C LEU A 9 1.00 11.98 11.78
N LYS A 10 -0.07 12.78 11.82
CA LYS A 10 -0.22 13.86 12.82
C LYS A 10 -0.24 13.29 14.24
N TYR A 11 -0.89 12.14 14.42
CA TYR A 11 -0.88 11.43 15.70
C TYR A 11 0.53 11.01 16.12
N LEU A 12 1.31 10.37 15.22
CA LEU A 12 2.71 9.98 15.46
C LEU A 12 3.62 11.19 15.67
N GLN A 13 3.38 12.32 15.00
CA GLN A 13 4.11 13.58 15.24
C GLN A 13 3.87 14.13 16.66
N HIS A 14 2.69 13.90 17.23
CA HIS A 14 2.31 14.42 18.56
C HIS A 14 2.36 13.37 19.68
N ILE A 15 2.67 12.11 19.37
CA ILE A 15 2.65 11.01 20.34
C ILE A 15 3.62 11.23 21.51
N ASP A 16 4.71 12.00 21.29
CA ASP A 16 5.69 12.32 22.34
C ASP A 16 5.09 13.10 23.50
N ARG A 17 4.01 13.84 23.21
CA ARG A 17 3.29 14.69 24.16
C ARG A 17 2.12 13.99 24.82
N MET A 18 1.82 12.74 24.45
CA MET A 18 0.79 11.97 25.15
C MET A 18 1.20 11.75 26.60
N LYS A 19 0.29 12.09 27.51
CA LYS A 19 0.52 11.94 28.95
C LYS A 19 0.17 10.51 29.36
N ILE A 20 1.15 9.79 29.93
CA ILE A 20 0.99 8.38 30.33
C ILE A 20 1.40 8.16 31.80
N GLY A 21 1.06 6.98 32.32
CA GLY A 21 1.33 6.62 33.72
C GLY A 21 0.52 7.43 34.75
N PRO A 22 0.64 7.08 36.04
CA PRO A 22 -0.13 7.71 37.12
C PRO A 22 0.24 9.20 37.34
N ARG A 23 1.43 9.63 36.90
CA ARG A 23 1.92 11.01 37.00
C ARG A 23 1.56 11.87 35.80
N ARG A 24 0.95 11.29 34.75
CA ARG A 24 0.58 12.00 33.51
C ARG A 24 1.74 12.78 32.89
N GLU A 25 2.93 12.19 32.90
CA GLU A 25 4.11 12.79 32.27
C GLU A 25 4.16 12.45 30.77
N PRO A 26 4.83 13.25 29.92
CA PRO A 26 4.94 12.97 28.49
C PRO A 26 5.59 11.61 28.21
N LEU A 27 5.07 10.88 27.22
CA LEU A 27 5.52 9.54 26.82
C LEU A 27 7.04 9.45 26.67
N MET A 28 7.68 10.41 26.00
CA MET A 28 9.13 10.39 25.78
C MET A 28 9.95 10.69 27.03
N GLU A 29 9.38 11.38 28.03
CA GLU A 29 10.05 11.54 29.33
C GLU A 29 9.88 10.28 30.18
N HIS A 30 8.68 9.70 30.17
CA HIS A 30 8.42 8.45 30.90
C HIS A 30 9.33 7.30 30.42
N VAL A 31 9.45 7.09 29.10
CA VAL A 31 10.23 5.99 28.52
C VAL A 31 11.73 6.09 28.83
N LYS A 32 12.28 7.30 29.05
CA LYS A 32 13.71 7.48 29.40
C LYS A 32 14.08 6.91 30.77
N HIS A 33 13.13 6.87 31.69
CA HIS A 33 13.39 6.53 33.10
C HIS A 33 12.56 5.32 33.57
N CYS A 34 11.63 4.84 32.76
CA CYS A 34 10.77 3.71 33.08
C CYS A 34 11.39 2.38 32.64
N PRO A 35 11.57 1.40 33.55
CA PRO A 35 12.21 0.11 33.25
C PRO A 35 11.33 -0.85 32.40
N GLY A 36 10.13 -0.43 32.00
CA GLY A 36 9.22 -1.22 31.15
C GLY A 36 7.83 -1.45 31.74
N CYS A 37 7.10 -0.38 32.09
CA CYS A 37 5.71 -0.50 32.54
C CYS A 37 4.77 -0.96 31.40
N ARG A 38 3.55 -1.34 31.78
CA ARG A 38 2.49 -1.75 30.83
C ARG A 38 2.25 -0.70 29.73
N ASP A 39 2.25 0.59 30.09
CA ASP A 39 2.06 1.68 29.13
C ASP A 39 3.23 1.74 28.14
N CYS A 40 4.49 1.66 28.62
CA CYS A 40 5.68 1.62 27.75
C CYS A 40 5.63 0.46 26.75
N ILE A 41 5.28 -0.74 27.20
CA ILE A 41 5.18 -1.93 26.35
C ILE A 41 4.10 -1.73 25.28
N MET A 42 2.96 -1.15 25.66
CA MET A 42 1.87 -0.88 24.73
C MET A 42 2.26 0.15 23.64
N TRP A 43 3.09 1.13 24.00
CA TRP A 43 3.52 2.19 23.08
C TRP A 43 4.79 1.88 22.29
N GLN A 44 5.56 0.85 22.64
CA GLN A 44 6.80 0.47 21.95
C GLN A 44 6.61 0.25 20.44
N ALA A 45 5.56 -0.47 20.04
CA ALA A 45 5.27 -0.72 18.63
C ALA A 45 4.99 0.59 17.87
N VAL A 46 4.27 1.52 18.50
CA VAL A 46 3.89 2.81 17.90
C VAL A 46 5.09 3.76 17.84
N LEU A 47 5.97 3.74 18.85
CA LEU A 47 7.23 4.50 18.87
C LEU A 47 8.23 3.98 17.83
N LYS A 48 8.30 2.65 17.64
CA LYS A 48 9.09 2.03 16.57
C LYS A 48 8.56 2.46 15.19
N GLN A 49 7.25 2.40 15.00
CA GLN A 49 6.60 2.86 13.77
C GLN A 49 6.82 4.37 13.54
N LYS A 50 6.81 5.19 14.59
CA LYS A 50 7.17 6.61 14.51
C LYS A 50 8.60 6.78 14.04
N ALA A 51 9.55 6.07 14.65
CA ALA A 51 10.96 6.14 14.26
C ALA A 51 11.11 5.77 12.79
N GLU A 52 10.53 4.66 12.34
CA GLU A 52 10.65 4.20 10.94
C GLU A 52 9.97 5.12 9.91
N LEU A 53 8.85 5.75 10.27
CA LEU A 53 8.10 6.62 9.35
C LEU A 53 8.59 8.07 9.37
N LEU A 54 9.09 8.57 10.49
CA LEU A 54 9.61 9.93 10.61
C LEU A 54 11.14 10.00 10.50
N ASP A 55 11.83 8.87 10.39
CA ASP A 55 13.23 8.85 10.02
C ASP A 55 13.37 9.56 8.67
N HIS A 56 14.26 10.57 8.65
CA HIS A 56 14.48 11.45 7.51
C HIS A 56 15.23 10.73 6.38
N GLN A 57 15.38 9.41 6.45
CA GLN A 57 16.02 8.62 5.42
C GLN A 57 15.35 8.92 4.08
N GLU A 58 16.11 9.62 3.24
CA GLU A 58 15.68 10.11 1.95
C GLU A 58 15.52 8.91 1.02
N LEU A 59 14.30 8.72 0.52
CA LEU A 59 14.08 7.88 -0.64
C LEU A 59 14.37 8.76 -1.86
N ALA A 60 15.26 8.29 -2.74
CA ALA A 60 15.80 8.99 -3.91
C ALA A 60 14.93 10.14 -4.46
N GLY A 61 15.53 11.34 -4.57
CA GLY A 61 14.88 12.51 -5.16
C GLY A 61 14.20 13.46 -4.16
N GLY A 62 14.72 13.60 -2.94
CA GLY A 62 14.27 14.60 -1.96
C GLY A 62 13.01 14.24 -1.17
N ILE A 63 12.52 13.00 -1.24
CA ILE A 63 11.28 12.57 -0.59
C ILE A 63 11.61 11.68 0.61
N SER A 64 11.18 12.05 1.82
CA SER A 64 11.40 11.21 3.01
C SER A 64 10.54 9.94 2.98
N ARG A 65 10.97 8.89 3.69
CA ARG A 65 10.19 7.65 3.85
C ARG A 65 8.76 7.91 4.36
N GLY A 66 8.59 8.86 5.28
CA GLY A 66 7.28 9.29 5.77
C GLY A 66 6.42 9.99 4.73
N GLN A 67 7.02 10.85 3.89
CA GLN A 67 6.32 11.49 2.78
C GLN A 67 5.89 10.45 1.73
N ALA A 68 6.77 9.52 1.38
CA ALA A 68 6.44 8.42 0.47
C ALA A 68 5.30 7.56 1.04
N TYR A 69 5.28 7.27 2.34
CA TYR A 69 4.19 6.54 2.99
C TYR A 69 2.87 7.33 2.98
N ALA A 70 2.90 8.64 3.26
CA ALA A 70 1.74 9.52 3.19
C ALA A 70 1.16 9.62 1.76
N MET A 71 2.03 9.71 0.76
CA MET A 71 1.64 9.69 -0.64
C MET A 71 1.06 8.32 -1.01
N ARG A 72 1.71 7.21 -0.66
CA ARG A 72 1.23 5.84 -0.95
C ARG A 72 -0.13 5.51 -0.34
N THR A 73 -0.42 6.04 0.84
CA THR A 73 -1.73 5.87 1.50
C THR A 73 -2.84 6.73 0.91
N THR A 74 -2.52 7.71 0.04
CA THR A 74 -3.48 8.63 -0.59
C THR A 74 -3.74 8.35 -2.07
N HIS A 75 -2.94 7.51 -2.75
CA HIS A 75 -3.22 7.13 -4.15
C HIS A 75 -4.37 6.12 -4.23
N THR A 76 -5.58 6.61 -4.49
CA THR A 76 -6.76 5.80 -4.86
C THR A 76 -6.63 5.30 -6.31
N ILE A 77 -7.56 4.44 -6.77
CA ILE A 77 -7.55 3.99 -8.18
C ILE A 77 -7.68 5.20 -9.14
N GLN A 78 -8.54 6.17 -8.77
CA GLN A 78 -8.73 7.43 -9.48
C GLN A 78 -7.44 8.22 -9.76
N TYR A 79 -6.42 8.09 -8.91
CA TYR A 79 -5.13 8.74 -9.14
C TYR A 79 -4.43 8.22 -10.40
N TYR A 80 -4.66 6.95 -10.75
CA TYR A 80 -4.03 6.30 -11.90
C TYR A 80 -4.96 6.18 -13.10
N TYR A 81 -6.26 6.09 -12.85
CA TYR A 81 -7.31 5.93 -13.85
C TYR A 81 -8.48 6.80 -13.40
N PRO A 82 -8.53 8.10 -13.77
CA PRO A 82 -9.51 9.04 -13.24
C PRO A 82 -10.93 8.88 -13.80
N GLU A 83 -11.10 8.36 -15.01
CA GLU A 83 -12.37 8.40 -15.75
C GLU A 83 -13.31 7.23 -15.38
N GLY A 84 -12.79 6.16 -14.79
CA GLY A 84 -13.58 5.04 -14.29
C GLY A 84 -14.07 4.08 -15.39
N ASP A 85 -13.60 4.24 -16.63
CA ASP A 85 -13.89 3.37 -17.78
C ASP A 85 -12.62 2.77 -18.41
N GLU A 86 -11.43 3.18 -17.97
CA GLU A 86 -10.16 2.83 -18.62
C GLU A 86 -9.80 1.34 -18.53
N ILE A 87 -10.46 0.60 -17.63
CA ILE A 87 -10.36 -0.86 -17.57
C ILE A 87 -11.05 -1.53 -18.76
N ARG A 88 -11.83 -0.82 -19.58
CA ARG A 88 -12.51 -1.39 -20.76
C ARG A 88 -11.69 -1.18 -22.02
N ASN A 89 -11.53 -2.25 -22.79
CA ASN A 89 -11.06 -2.19 -24.16
C ASN A 89 -12.14 -1.60 -25.08
N PRO A 90 -11.80 -1.17 -26.31
CA PRO A 90 -12.78 -0.65 -27.27
C PRO A 90 -13.93 -1.61 -27.61
N ASP A 91 -13.70 -2.93 -27.48
CA ASP A 91 -14.72 -3.97 -27.69
C ASP A 91 -15.61 -4.22 -26.46
N GLY A 92 -15.40 -3.47 -25.38
CA GLY A 92 -16.12 -3.59 -24.11
C GLY A 92 -15.58 -4.66 -23.15
N SER A 93 -14.60 -5.47 -23.57
CA SER A 93 -13.94 -6.46 -22.73
C SER A 93 -13.06 -5.80 -21.66
N LEU A 94 -12.85 -6.50 -20.53
CA LEU A 94 -12.00 -6.00 -19.46
C LEU A 94 -10.52 -6.16 -19.80
N ASN A 95 -9.74 -5.09 -19.60
CA ASN A 95 -8.33 -5.00 -19.89
C ASN A 95 -7.49 -5.64 -18.76
N LYS A 96 -6.83 -6.75 -19.10
CA LYS A 96 -5.96 -7.51 -18.21
C LYS A 96 -4.82 -6.66 -17.61
N ASN A 97 -4.21 -5.77 -18.40
CA ASN A 97 -3.05 -4.98 -17.97
C ASN A 97 -3.45 -3.90 -16.97
N VAL A 98 -4.61 -3.26 -17.14
CA VAL A 98 -5.14 -2.30 -16.17
C VAL A 98 -5.36 -2.99 -14.81
N TYR A 99 -5.99 -4.17 -14.82
CA TYR A 99 -6.18 -4.98 -13.61
C TYR A 99 -4.84 -5.35 -12.96
N LEU A 100 -3.90 -5.93 -13.71
CA LEU A 100 -2.60 -6.38 -13.19
C LEU A 100 -1.74 -5.24 -12.65
N LYS A 101 -1.76 -4.08 -13.31
CA LYS A 101 -1.11 -2.87 -12.80
C LYS A 101 -1.69 -2.52 -11.43
N LEU A 102 -3.01 -2.51 -11.28
CA LEU A 102 -3.65 -2.17 -10.00
C LEU A 102 -3.38 -3.21 -8.91
N LYS A 103 -3.22 -4.49 -9.26
CA LYS A 103 -2.79 -5.53 -8.32
C LYS A 103 -1.34 -5.37 -7.85
N ASN A 104 -0.49 -4.69 -8.63
CA ASN A 104 0.94 -4.56 -8.38
C ASN A 104 1.41 -3.18 -7.90
N VAL A 105 0.57 -2.14 -7.95
CA VAL A 105 0.96 -0.85 -7.36
C VAL A 105 1.15 -0.93 -5.85
N ASP A 106 2.25 -0.39 -5.36
CA ASP A 106 2.53 -0.35 -3.93
C ASP A 106 1.68 0.72 -3.23
N ARG A 107 0.65 0.28 -2.48
CA ARG A 107 -0.18 1.15 -1.61
C ARG A 107 0.44 1.48 -0.25
N GLY A 108 1.69 1.09 0.02
CA GLY A 108 2.36 1.42 1.29
C GLY A 108 1.69 0.79 2.52
N GLY A 109 1.42 -0.51 2.47
CA GLY A 109 0.94 -1.26 3.64
C GLY A 109 2.01 -1.43 4.73
N SER A 110 1.60 -1.60 5.99
CA SER A 110 2.48 -2.00 7.10
C SER A 110 3.18 -3.32 6.79
N GLU A 111 4.30 -3.60 7.48
CA GLU A 111 5.11 -4.83 7.29
C GLU A 111 4.28 -6.13 7.35
N ASP A 112 3.13 -6.11 8.03
CA ASP A 112 2.18 -7.22 8.14
C ASP A 112 1.25 -7.41 6.92
N LYS A 113 1.17 -6.40 6.04
CA LYS A 113 0.49 -6.43 4.74
C LYS A 113 1.48 -6.04 3.65
N LYS A 114 2.49 -6.89 3.43
CA LYS A 114 3.49 -6.82 2.34
C LYS A 114 2.93 -6.17 1.06
N GLY A 115 3.16 -4.87 0.87
CA GLY A 115 3.06 -4.13 -0.39
C GLY A 115 1.96 -4.57 -1.37
N GLY A 116 0.74 -4.83 -0.91
CA GLY A 116 -0.33 -5.33 -1.78
C GLY A 116 -0.93 -4.19 -2.61
N GLY A 117 -1.09 -4.39 -3.91
CA GLY A 117 -1.95 -3.51 -4.72
C GLY A 117 -3.42 -3.62 -4.33
N PHE A 118 -4.28 -3.02 -5.14
CA PHE A 118 -5.72 -2.96 -4.87
C PHE A 118 -6.34 -4.36 -4.78
N THR A 119 -7.30 -4.49 -3.86
CA THR A 119 -8.07 -5.74 -3.73
C THR A 119 -9.07 -5.86 -4.88
N ASP A 120 -9.52 -7.08 -5.19
CA ASP A 120 -10.53 -7.28 -6.23
C ASP A 120 -11.79 -6.44 -5.97
N PRO A 121 -12.34 -6.38 -4.73
CA PRO A 121 -13.45 -5.49 -4.43
C PRO A 121 -13.13 -4.01 -4.70
N ASP A 122 -11.94 -3.51 -4.31
CA ASP A 122 -11.56 -2.11 -4.57
C ASP A 122 -11.60 -1.80 -6.08
N ILE A 123 -11.05 -2.70 -6.90
CA ILE A 123 -10.95 -2.52 -8.36
C ILE A 123 -12.33 -2.59 -9.00
N PHE A 124 -13.07 -3.68 -8.76
CA PHE A 124 -14.34 -3.90 -9.43
C PHE A 124 -15.42 -2.91 -8.98
N GLN A 125 -15.41 -2.48 -7.72
CA GLN A 125 -16.32 -1.43 -7.26
C GLN A 125 -16.02 -0.08 -7.92
N TYR A 126 -14.73 0.28 -8.07
CA TYR A 126 -14.34 1.55 -8.69
C TYR A 126 -14.78 1.63 -10.16
N PHE A 127 -14.57 0.56 -10.93
CA PHE A 127 -14.96 0.51 -12.34
C PHE A 127 -16.40 0.04 -12.58
N HIS A 128 -17.22 -0.06 -11.52
CA HIS A 128 -18.61 -0.51 -11.58
C HIS A 128 -18.81 -1.87 -12.29
N ILE A 129 -17.88 -2.81 -12.08
CA ILE A 129 -17.91 -4.16 -12.65
C ILE A 129 -18.72 -5.08 -11.73
N ASN A 130 -19.72 -5.76 -12.29
CA ASN A 130 -20.56 -6.67 -11.53
C ASN A 130 -19.87 -8.04 -11.27
N SER A 131 -20.47 -8.85 -10.39
CA SER A 131 -19.91 -10.15 -9.98
C SER A 131 -19.83 -11.18 -11.11
N GLY A 132 -20.79 -11.19 -12.04
CA GLY A 132 -20.79 -12.10 -13.18
C GLY A 132 -19.66 -11.77 -14.17
N GLU A 133 -19.52 -10.50 -14.51
CA GLU A 133 -18.48 -10.00 -15.41
C GLU A 133 -17.08 -10.20 -14.82
N SER A 134 -16.87 -9.83 -13.56
CA SER A 134 -15.59 -10.05 -12.88
C SER A 134 -15.25 -11.54 -12.72
N GLY A 135 -16.26 -12.40 -12.49
CA GLY A 135 -16.09 -13.85 -12.45
C GLY A 135 -15.61 -14.41 -13.79
N LYS A 136 -16.28 -14.03 -14.88
CA LYS A 136 -15.92 -14.42 -16.25
C LYS A 136 -14.50 -13.96 -16.61
N PHE A 137 -14.20 -12.68 -16.38
CA PHE A 137 -12.88 -12.11 -16.64
C PHE A 137 -11.76 -12.85 -15.92
N LYS A 138 -11.95 -13.15 -14.62
CA LYS A 138 -10.95 -13.89 -13.84
C LYS A 138 -10.80 -15.33 -14.31
N HIS A 139 -11.88 -16.00 -14.69
CA HIS A 139 -11.79 -17.37 -15.19
C HIS A 139 -11.05 -17.44 -16.54
N GLU A 140 -11.30 -16.49 -17.43
CA GLU A 140 -10.69 -16.44 -18.77
C GLU A 140 -9.21 -16.03 -18.72
N ASN A 141 -8.86 -15.04 -17.89
CA ASN A 141 -7.50 -14.47 -17.88
C ASN A 141 -6.59 -15.07 -16.80
N PHE A 142 -7.18 -15.66 -15.76
CA PHE A 142 -6.46 -16.18 -14.59
C PHE A 142 -7.07 -17.49 -14.07
N PRO A 143 -7.19 -18.53 -14.92
CA PRO A 143 -7.85 -19.78 -14.55
C PRO A 143 -7.21 -20.46 -13.33
N GLU A 144 -5.90 -20.29 -13.16
CA GLU A 144 -5.10 -20.89 -12.10
C GLU A 144 -4.84 -19.94 -10.92
N TRP A 145 -5.57 -18.82 -10.81
CA TRP A 145 -5.32 -17.80 -9.79
C TRP A 145 -5.35 -18.33 -8.35
N ARG A 146 -6.04 -19.44 -8.08
CA ARG A 146 -6.09 -20.06 -6.75
C ARG A 146 -4.76 -20.70 -6.36
N ASP A 147 -3.98 -21.17 -7.33
CA ASP A 147 -2.63 -21.63 -7.12
C ASP A 147 -1.72 -20.42 -6.82
N LYS A 148 -0.97 -20.52 -5.73
CA LYS A 148 -0.14 -19.43 -5.23
C LYS A 148 1.06 -19.18 -6.15
N ASP A 149 1.64 -20.22 -6.72
CA ASP A 149 2.83 -20.11 -7.56
C ASP A 149 2.43 -19.51 -8.91
N LYS A 150 1.33 -19.97 -9.50
CA LYS A 150 0.73 -19.35 -10.71
C LYS A 150 0.29 -17.92 -10.51
N ARG A 151 -0.31 -17.60 -9.36
CA ARG A 151 -0.63 -16.21 -9.02
C ARG A 151 0.61 -15.34 -8.97
N THR A 152 1.70 -15.86 -8.41
CA THR A 152 2.98 -15.15 -8.34
C THR A 152 3.55 -14.92 -9.73
N GLU A 153 3.53 -15.94 -10.61
CA GLU A 153 3.91 -15.82 -12.03
C GLU A 153 3.13 -14.69 -12.75
N TYR A 154 1.79 -14.64 -12.61
CA TYR A 154 0.99 -13.57 -13.20
C TYR A 154 1.33 -12.17 -12.64
N LEU A 155 1.62 -12.09 -11.34
CA LEU A 155 1.90 -10.80 -10.70
C LEU A 155 3.31 -10.29 -11.02
N ASP A 156 4.30 -11.17 -11.06
CA ASP A 156 5.70 -10.82 -11.23
C ASP A 156 6.10 -10.72 -12.71
N GLY A 157 5.54 -11.57 -13.58
CA GLY A 157 5.73 -11.51 -15.03
C GLY A 157 4.80 -10.49 -15.66
N ASP A 158 3.55 -10.88 -15.90
CA ASP A 158 2.57 -10.05 -16.61
C ASP A 158 2.32 -8.71 -15.90
N GLY A 159 2.39 -8.70 -14.56
CA GLY A 159 2.22 -7.48 -13.78
C GLY A 159 3.37 -6.47 -13.93
N TYR A 160 4.60 -6.95 -14.15
CA TYR A 160 5.73 -6.08 -14.47
C TYR A 160 5.51 -5.41 -15.84
N ASP A 161 5.12 -6.18 -16.84
CA ASP A 161 4.86 -5.69 -18.19
C ASP A 161 3.70 -4.69 -18.21
N ALA A 162 2.65 -4.94 -17.42
CA ALA A 162 1.53 -4.02 -17.26
C ALA A 162 1.96 -2.66 -16.66
N ILE A 163 2.86 -2.66 -15.67
CA ILE A 163 3.43 -1.41 -15.12
C ILE A 163 4.29 -0.71 -16.18
N LYS A 164 5.13 -1.45 -16.91
CA LYS A 164 5.98 -0.88 -17.95
C LYS A 164 5.14 -0.19 -19.03
N GLN A 165 4.11 -0.86 -19.55
CA GLN A 165 3.19 -0.27 -20.55
C GLN A 165 2.48 0.98 -20.02
N TYR A 166 2.04 0.96 -18.76
CA TYR A 166 1.44 2.14 -18.13
C TYR A 166 2.45 3.30 -18.09
N ASN A 167 3.68 3.04 -17.65
CA ASN A 167 4.73 4.07 -17.55
C ASN A 167 5.16 4.59 -18.92
N GLU A 168 5.16 3.76 -19.97
CA GLU A 168 5.41 4.19 -21.35
C GLU A 168 4.31 5.13 -21.86
N LYS A 169 3.05 4.86 -21.49
CA LYS A 169 1.90 5.65 -21.93
C LYS A 169 1.73 6.96 -21.15
N TYR A 170 1.92 6.93 -19.83
CA TYR A 170 1.59 8.04 -18.93
C TYR A 170 2.80 8.65 -18.20
N GLY A 171 3.99 8.09 -18.39
CA GLY A 171 5.22 8.49 -17.70
C GLY A 171 5.48 7.69 -16.41
N GLU A 172 6.74 7.66 -15.97
CA GLU A 172 7.14 6.95 -14.75
C GLU A 172 6.72 7.73 -13.49
N HIS A 173 5.87 7.11 -12.66
CA HIS A 173 5.51 7.68 -11.35
C HIS A 173 6.58 7.36 -10.30
N LYS A 174 7.26 8.40 -9.81
CA LYS A 174 8.34 8.35 -8.79
C LYS A 174 7.98 7.63 -7.48
N THR A 175 6.70 7.37 -7.20
CA THR A 175 6.22 6.74 -5.97
C THR A 175 5.87 5.25 -6.10
N THR A 176 5.81 4.71 -7.31
CA THR A 176 5.44 3.30 -7.55
C THR A 176 6.68 2.42 -7.47
N ARG A 177 6.92 1.78 -6.33
CA ARG A 177 7.92 0.71 -6.25
C ARG A 177 7.32 -0.56 -6.89
N VAL A 178 7.92 -0.98 -7.99
CA VAL A 178 7.67 -2.30 -8.57
C VAL A 178 8.08 -3.37 -7.56
N LYS A 179 7.24 -4.37 -7.32
CA LYS A 179 7.67 -5.59 -6.64
C LYS A 179 8.71 -6.27 -7.52
N ARG A 180 9.98 -5.96 -7.30
CA ARG A 180 11.03 -6.88 -7.69
C ARG A 180 11.06 -7.94 -6.63
N ASP A 181 10.89 -9.18 -7.05
CA ASP A 181 11.10 -10.33 -6.19
C ASP A 181 12.53 -10.21 -5.65
N LEU A 182 12.66 -9.86 -4.36
CA LEU A 182 13.95 -9.74 -3.67
C LEU A 182 14.45 -11.15 -3.37
N LYS A 183 14.77 -11.89 -4.43
CA LYS A 183 15.51 -13.14 -4.40
C LYS A 183 16.54 -13.12 -5.51
N PHE A 184 17.54 -12.27 -5.35
CA PHE A 184 18.86 -12.56 -5.89
C PHE A 184 19.90 -12.24 -4.82
N HIS A 185 20.66 -13.31 -4.50
CA HIS A 185 21.72 -13.49 -3.51
C HIS A 185 21.29 -13.86 -2.09
#